data_AF-A0A960I0I8-F1
#
_entry.id   AF-A0A960I0I8-F1
#
_cell.length_a   1.000
_cell.length_b   1.000
_cell.length_c   1.000
_cell.angle_alpha   90.00
_cell.angle_beta   90.00
_cell.angle_gamma   90.00
#
_symmetry.space_group_name_H-M   'P 1'
#
loop_
_entity.id
_entity.type
_entity.pdbx_description
1 polymer ?
#
loop_
_entity_poly.entity_id
_entity_poly.type
_entity_poly.pdbx_seq_one_letter_code
_entity_poly.pdbx_strand_id
1 'polypeptide(L)'
;MTATSATTDAAARLEQKIGEIQVPEPKSDTEALLLKIGLALPIIGLVLVLVAWYRASDTPYVANQIPMLISGGLFGLGLAVIGLGLFIRFSLARLLRFWMARFVLEQQAQTDRVVDALERVEAALRDRN
;
A
#
# COMPACT_ATOMS: atom_id res chain seq x y z
N MET A 1 18.60 -21.53 -43.01
CA MET A 1 18.69 -22.29 -41.75
C MET A 1 19.22 -21.46 -40.57
N THR A 2 19.38 -20.14 -40.68
CA THR A 2 20.03 -19.29 -39.66
C THR A 2 19.08 -18.61 -38.66
N ALA A 3 17.77 -18.57 -38.94
CA ALA A 3 16.79 -17.92 -38.06
C ALA A 3 16.47 -18.75 -36.80
N THR A 4 16.47 -20.08 -36.90
CA THR A 4 16.12 -20.98 -35.78
C THR A 4 17.15 -20.96 -34.65
N SER A 5 18.43 -20.83 -34.96
CA SER A 5 19.51 -20.80 -33.96
C SER A 5 19.53 -19.50 -33.13
N ALA A 6 19.14 -18.37 -33.72
CA ALA A 6 19.10 -17.08 -33.02
C ALA A 6 17.96 -16.98 -31.98
N THR A 7 16.80 -17.61 -32.26
CA THR A 7 15.67 -17.65 -31.33
C THR A 7 15.96 -18.53 -30.12
N THR A 8 16.63 -19.67 -30.31
CA THR A 8 17.06 -20.55 -29.20
C THR A 8 18.05 -19.85 -28.28
N ASP A 9 18.97 -19.06 -28.82
CA ASP A 9 19.96 -18.29 -28.06
C ASP A 9 19.32 -17.14 -27.26
N ALA A 10 18.34 -16.44 -27.84
CA ALA A 10 17.58 -15.40 -27.13
C ALA A 10 16.73 -15.97 -25.98
N ALA A 11 16.07 -17.11 -26.20
CA ALA A 11 15.28 -17.79 -25.17
C ALA A 11 16.17 -18.30 -24.02
N ALA A 12 17.31 -18.92 -24.33
CA ALA A 12 18.26 -19.39 -23.32
C ALA A 12 18.85 -18.25 -22.48
N ARG A 13 19.17 -17.10 -23.10
CA ARG A 13 19.64 -15.91 -22.37
C ARG A 13 18.55 -15.30 -21.50
N LEU A 14 17.29 -15.34 -21.94
CA LEU A 14 16.17 -14.86 -21.12
C LEU A 14 15.98 -15.77 -19.91
N GLU A 15 16.04 -17.08 -20.10
CA GLU A 15 15.91 -18.07 -19.02
C GLU A 15 17.05 -17.93 -17.99
N GLN A 16 18.28 -17.72 -18.47
CA GLN A 16 19.42 -17.39 -17.62
C GLN A 16 19.20 -16.09 -16.84
N LYS A 17 18.76 -15.01 -17.51
CA LYS A 17 18.52 -13.70 -16.87
C LYS A 17 17.35 -13.73 -15.89
N ILE A 18 16.30 -14.50 -16.17
CA ILE A 18 15.19 -14.71 -15.24
C ILE A 18 15.68 -15.48 -14.01
N GLY A 19 16.57 -16.47 -14.18
CA GLY A 19 17.21 -17.19 -13.08
C GLY A 19 18.12 -16.32 -12.20
N GLU A 20 18.72 -15.28 -12.77
CA GLU A 20 19.52 -14.28 -12.05
C GLU A 20 18.65 -13.25 -11.29
N ILE A 21 17.41 -13.00 -11.72
CA ILE A 21 16.47 -12.11 -11.03
C ILE A 21 15.77 -12.89 -9.91
N GLN A 22 16.47 -13.06 -8.78
CA GLN A 22 15.82 -13.39 -7.53
C GLN A 22 15.06 -12.15 -7.03
N VAL A 23 13.75 -12.12 -7.26
CA VAL A 23 12.87 -11.11 -6.66
C VAL A 23 12.79 -11.42 -5.15
N PRO A 24 13.26 -10.54 -4.26
CA PRO A 24 13.11 -10.74 -2.83
C PRO A 24 11.62 -10.90 -2.50
N GLU A 25 11.27 -11.90 -1.69
CA GLU A 25 9.89 -12.08 -1.24
C GLU A 25 9.38 -10.74 -0.65
N PRO A 26 8.25 -10.23 -1.17
CA PRO A 26 7.79 -8.92 -0.76
C PRO A 26 7.46 -8.96 0.74
N LYS A 27 7.82 -7.91 1.48
CA LYS A 27 7.35 -7.61 2.85
C LYS A 27 5.82 -7.43 2.96
N SER A 28 5.09 -7.83 1.92
CA SER A 28 3.65 -7.83 1.73
C SER A 28 2.91 -8.42 2.92
N ASP A 29 3.40 -9.52 3.48
CA ASP A 29 2.68 -10.24 4.54
C ASP A 29 2.58 -9.43 5.82
N THR A 30 3.67 -8.76 6.22
CA THR A 30 3.68 -7.87 7.38
C THR A 30 2.82 -6.63 7.17
N GLU A 31 2.88 -6.01 5.98
CA GLU A 31 2.06 -4.84 5.64
C GLU A 31 0.55 -5.19 5.65
N ALA A 32 0.18 -6.34 5.08
CA ALA A 32 -1.18 -6.85 5.07
C ALA A 32 -1.68 -7.20 6.48
N LEU A 33 -0.83 -7.81 7.31
CA LEU A 33 -1.14 -8.10 8.70
C LEU A 33 -1.39 -6.81 9.48
N LEU A 34 -0.50 -5.81 9.34
CA LEU A 34 -0.62 -4.52 10.03
C LEU A 34 -1.87 -3.75 9.60
N LEU A 35 -2.27 -3.85 8.33
CA LEU A 35 -3.52 -3.26 7.85
C LEU A 35 -4.73 -3.95 8.47
N LYS A 36 -4.75 -5.30 8.53
CA LYS A 36 -5.81 -6.07 9.21
C LYS A 36 -5.90 -5.70 10.69
N ILE A 37 -4.77 -5.58 11.38
CA ILE A 37 -4.71 -5.13 12.78
C ILE A 37 -5.26 -3.70 12.92
N GLY A 38 -4.86 -2.79 12.02
CA GLY A 38 -5.36 -1.42 12.00
C GLY A 38 -6.87 -1.33 11.81
N LEU A 39 -7.48 -2.27 11.07
CA LEU A 39 -8.94 -2.35 10.92
C LEU A 39 -9.63 -3.06 12.10
N ALA A 40 -8.99 -4.07 12.69
CA ALA A 40 -9.57 -4.87 13.77
C ALA A 40 -9.58 -4.12 15.12
N LEU A 41 -8.49 -3.41 15.46
CA LEU A 41 -8.36 -2.71 16.74
C LEU A 41 -9.49 -1.70 17.01
N PRO A 42 -9.92 -0.86 16.05
CA PRO A 42 -11.01 0.08 16.26
C PRO A 42 -12.35 -0.59 16.47
N ILE A 43 -12.60 -1.70 15.80
CA ILE A 43 -13.83 -2.48 15.99
C ILE A 43 -13.83 -3.07 17.40
N ILE A 44 -12.71 -3.68 17.83
CA ILE A 44 -12.55 -4.22 19.18
C ILE A 44 -12.70 -3.11 20.23
N GLY A 45 -12.04 -1.97 20.01
CA GLY A 45 -12.12 -0.80 20.90
C GLY A 45 -13.54 -0.27 21.04
N LEU A 46 -14.29 -0.17 19.93
CA LEU A 46 -15.69 0.24 19.94
C LEU A 46 -16.57 -0.76 20.70
N VAL A 47 -16.37 -2.06 20.51
CA VAL A 47 -17.09 -3.10 21.26
C VAL A 47 -16.82 -2.97 22.76
N LEU A 48 -15.56 -2.74 23.16
CA LEU A 48 -15.22 -2.53 24.57
C LEU A 48 -15.89 -1.29 25.16
N VAL A 49 -15.97 -0.19 24.41
CA VAL A 49 -16.70 1.02 24.84
C VAL A 49 -18.19 0.72 25.05
N LEU A 50 -18.83 -0.01 24.13
CA LEU A 50 -20.24 -0.38 24.25
C LEU A 50 -20.49 -1.31 25.44
N VAL A 51 -19.61 -2.29 25.68
CA VAL A 51 -19.69 -3.19 26.84
C VAL A 51 -19.50 -2.41 28.14
N ALA A 52 -18.52 -1.49 28.18
CA ALA A 52 -18.28 -0.65 29.35
C ALA A 52 -19.48 0.24 29.67
N TRP A 53 -20.07 0.85 28.65
CA TRP A 53 -21.28 1.65 28.78
C TRP A 53 -22.44 0.80 29.32
N TYR A 54 -22.71 -0.35 28.69
CA TYR A 54 -23.80 -1.23 29.12
C TYR A 54 -23.67 -1.65 30.60
N ARG A 55 -22.46 -2.06 31.02
CA ARG A 55 -22.18 -2.44 32.41
C ARG A 55 -22.31 -1.26 33.38
N ALA A 56 -21.85 -0.08 32.98
CA ALA A 56 -21.94 1.12 33.82
C ALA A 56 -23.41 1.57 33.97
N SER A 57 -24.21 1.50 32.90
CA SER A 57 -25.63 1.85 32.90
C SER A 57 -26.49 0.92 33.75
N ASP A 58 -26.13 -0.36 33.84
CA ASP A 58 -26.84 -1.34 34.67
C ASP A 58 -26.50 -1.23 36.18
N THR A 59 -25.44 -0.48 36.53
CA THR A 59 -24.93 -0.41 37.90
C THR A 59 -25.50 0.79 38.67
N PRO A 60 -26.22 0.59 39.81
CA PRO A 60 -26.79 1.68 40.59
C PRO A 60 -25.75 2.47 41.41
N TYR A 61 -24.58 1.87 41.65
CA TYR A 61 -23.49 2.49 42.43
C TYR A 61 -22.51 3.26 41.55
N VAL A 62 -22.55 4.58 41.62
CA VAL A 62 -21.64 5.48 40.86
C VAL A 62 -20.17 5.17 41.10
N ALA A 63 -19.79 4.75 42.31
CA ALA A 63 -18.41 4.39 42.64
C ALA A 63 -17.86 3.24 41.76
N ASN A 64 -18.72 2.33 41.30
CA ASN A 64 -18.33 1.23 40.41
C ASN A 64 -18.33 1.65 38.92
N GLN A 65 -19.05 2.72 38.57
CA GLN A 65 -19.12 3.20 37.19
C GLN A 65 -17.78 3.76 36.70
N ILE A 66 -17.06 4.52 37.55
CA ILE A 66 -15.77 5.12 37.15
C ILE A 66 -14.72 4.05 36.77
N PRO A 67 -14.44 3.02 37.58
CA PRO A 67 -13.53 1.94 37.18
C PRO A 67 -13.95 1.21 35.89
N MET A 68 -15.25 1.01 35.67
CA MET A 68 -15.77 0.39 34.44
C MET A 68 -15.53 1.26 33.21
N LEU A 69 -15.80 2.56 33.30
CA LEU A 69 -15.59 3.50 32.21
C LEU A 69 -14.10 3.70 31.91
N ILE A 70 -13.21 3.67 32.91
CA ILE A 70 -11.75 3.74 32.68
C ILE A 70 -11.25 2.45 32.01
N SER A 71 -11.59 1.29 32.57
CA SER A 71 -11.04 0.00 32.13
C SER A 71 -11.57 -0.45 30.76
N GLY A 72 -12.84 -0.20 30.44
CA GLY A 72 -13.41 -0.60 29.15
C GLY A 72 -13.61 0.59 28.20
N GLY A 73 -14.05 1.74 28.71
CA GLY A 73 -14.31 2.92 27.89
C GLY A 73 -13.02 3.61 27.43
N LEU A 74 -12.20 4.09 28.36
CA LEU A 74 -10.97 4.81 28.01
C LEU A 74 -9.94 3.92 27.32
N PHE A 75 -9.78 2.68 27.80
CA PHE A 75 -8.93 1.70 27.13
C PHE A 75 -9.43 1.36 25.73
N GLY A 76 -10.74 1.10 25.56
CA GLY A 76 -11.35 0.82 24.26
C GLY A 76 -11.19 1.99 23.28
N LEU A 77 -11.35 3.22 23.77
CA LEU A 77 -11.10 4.44 22.99
C LEU A 77 -9.62 4.52 22.56
N GLY A 78 -8.69 4.23 23.46
CA GLY A 78 -7.26 4.18 23.16
C GLY A 78 -6.92 3.18 22.06
N LEU A 79 -7.48 1.96 22.14
CA LEU A 79 -7.33 0.95 21.09
C LEU A 79 -7.89 1.43 19.76
N ALA A 80 -9.02 2.12 19.77
CA ALA A 80 -9.62 2.64 18.54
C ALA A 80 -8.79 3.74 17.89
N VAL A 81 -8.22 4.65 18.67
CA VAL A 81 -7.33 5.69 18.15
C VAL A 81 -6.05 5.08 17.58
N ILE A 82 -5.42 4.14 18.29
CA ILE A 82 -4.20 3.47 17.82
C ILE A 82 -4.48 2.69 16.54
N GLY A 83 -5.56 1.90 16.52
CA GLY A 83 -5.95 1.13 15.35
C GLY A 83 -6.22 2.01 14.14
N LEU A 84 -6.97 3.10 14.32
CA LEU A 84 -7.26 4.06 13.25
C LEU A 84 -5.98 4.72 12.73
N GLY A 85 -5.05 5.10 13.62
CA GLY A 85 -3.74 5.63 13.25
C GLY A 85 -2.93 4.65 12.40
N LEU A 86 -2.88 3.37 12.79
CA LEU A 86 -2.23 2.31 12.01
C LEU A 86 -2.92 2.14 10.65
N PHE A 87 -4.25 2.04 10.63
CA PHE A 87 -5.03 1.88 9.40
C PHE A 87 -4.76 3.01 8.41
N ILE A 88 -4.82 4.27 8.87
CA ILE A 88 -4.53 5.44 8.03
C ILE A 88 -3.09 5.37 7.54
N ARG A 89 -2.12 5.15 8.42
CA ARG A 89 -0.69 5.14 8.08
C ARG A 89 -0.35 4.12 6.99
N PHE A 90 -0.90 2.91 7.06
CA PHE A 90 -0.65 1.85 6.08
C PHE A 90 -1.48 2.03 4.81
N SER A 91 -2.74 2.46 4.93
CA SER A 91 -3.59 2.72 3.77
C SER A 91 -3.04 3.86 2.91
N LEU A 92 -2.59 4.96 3.53
CA LEU A 92 -1.98 6.08 2.82
C LEU A 92 -0.67 5.66 2.14
N ALA A 93 0.19 4.91 2.84
CA ALA A 93 1.44 4.44 2.25
C ALA A 93 1.19 3.58 1.00
N ARG A 94 0.18 2.70 1.05
CA ARG A 94 -0.21 1.85 -0.07
C ARG A 94 -0.72 2.66 -1.25
N LEU A 95 -1.60 3.63 -0.98
CA LEU A 95 -2.14 4.55 -1.98
C LEU A 95 -1.01 5.37 -2.61
N LEU A 96 -0.16 6.00 -1.81
CA LEU A 96 0.95 6.82 -2.31
C LEU A 96 1.94 5.99 -3.12
N ARG A 97 2.25 4.75 -2.73
CA ARG A 97 3.12 3.86 -3.52
C ARG A 97 2.50 3.55 -4.88
N PHE A 98 1.21 3.23 -4.91
CA PHE A 98 0.48 2.99 -6.15
C PHE A 98 0.48 4.23 -7.05
N TRP A 99 0.15 5.40 -6.49
CA TRP A 99 0.09 6.66 -7.21
C TRP A 99 1.47 7.11 -7.70
N MET A 100 2.53 6.95 -6.92
CA MET A 100 3.89 7.27 -7.38
C MET A 100 4.32 6.36 -8.53
N ALA A 101 4.08 5.05 -8.44
CA ALA A 101 4.38 4.14 -9.54
C ALA A 101 3.63 4.52 -10.82
N ARG A 102 2.33 4.85 -10.68
CA ARG A 102 1.49 5.36 -11.76
C ARG A 102 2.07 6.64 -12.37
N PHE A 103 2.42 7.62 -11.54
CA PHE A 103 2.94 8.91 -11.97
C PHE A 103 4.26 8.79 -12.72
N VAL A 104 5.18 7.94 -12.24
CA VAL A 104 6.46 7.69 -12.93
C VAL A 104 6.23 7.09 -14.33
N LEU A 105 5.30 6.15 -14.47
CA LEU A 105 4.96 5.58 -15.78
C LEU A 105 4.33 6.61 -16.72
N GLU A 106 3.45 7.47 -16.19
CA GLU A 106 2.83 8.54 -16.97
C GLU A 106 3.86 9.59 -17.42
N GLN A 107 4.85 9.90 -16.57
CA GLN A 107 5.95 10.81 -16.91
C GLN A 107 6.85 10.25 -18.01
N GLN A 108 7.23 8.96 -17.95
CA GLN A 108 8.03 8.31 -19.00
C GLN A 108 7.33 8.42 -20.37
N ALA A 109 6.03 8.11 -20.42
CA ALA A 109 5.26 8.21 -21.65
C ALA A 109 5.16 9.65 -22.20
N GLN A 110 5.21 10.68 -21.35
CA GLN A 110 5.26 12.08 -21.79
C GLN A 110 6.65 12.44 -22.32
N THR A 111 7.71 12.03 -21.63
CA THR A 111 9.10 12.25 -22.09
C THR A 111 9.33 11.62 -23.45
N ASP A 112 8.89 10.39 -23.67
CA ASP A 112 9.04 9.69 -24.96
C ASP A 112 8.36 10.46 -26.11
N ARG A 113 7.16 11.01 -25.87
CA ARG A 113 6.45 11.81 -26.87
C ARG A 113 7.16 13.12 -27.17
N VAL A 114 7.76 13.75 -26.17
CA VAL A 114 8.54 15.00 -26.37
C VAL A 114 9.80 14.70 -27.17
N VAL A 115 10.52 13.61 -26.86
CA VAL A 115 11.72 13.19 -27.60
C VAL A 115 11.37 12.87 -29.06
N ASP A 116 10.33 12.07 -29.31
CA ASP A 116 9.85 11.75 -30.67
C ASP A 116 9.44 13.01 -31.45
N ALA A 117 8.76 13.97 -30.79
CA ALA A 117 8.43 15.25 -31.43
C ALA A 117 9.68 16.05 -31.82
N LEU A 118 10.72 16.05 -30.98
CA LEU A 118 12.00 16.72 -31.28
C LEU A 118 12.73 16.03 -32.44
N GLU A 119 12.79 14.70 -32.46
CA GLU A 119 13.39 13.93 -33.56
C GLU A 119 12.70 14.22 -34.90
N ARG A 120 11.36 14.31 -34.90
CA ARG A 120 10.58 14.68 -36.09
C ARG A 120 10.89 16.09 -36.59
N VAL A 121 11.08 17.04 -35.68
CA VAL A 121 11.46 18.42 -36.02
C VAL A 121 12.88 18.47 -36.57
N GLU A 122 13.83 17.76 -35.96
CA GLU A 122 15.21 17.67 -36.45
C GLU A 122 15.24 17.08 -37.88
N ALA A 123 14.51 16.01 -38.13
CA ALA A 123 14.41 15.40 -39.47
C ALA A 123 13.85 16.38 -40.51
N ALA A 124 12.78 17.10 -40.17
CA ALA A 124 12.18 18.10 -41.07
C ALA A 124 13.10 19.29 -41.35
N LEU A 125 13.98 19.65 -40.41
CA LEU A 125 15.01 20.67 -40.63
C LEU A 125 16.16 20.15 -41.49
N ARG A 126 16.57 18.89 -41.31
CA ARG A 126 17.61 18.25 -42.12
C ARG A 126 17.20 18.12 -43.59
N ASP A 127 15.95 17.79 -43.87
CA ASP A 127 15.43 17.66 -45.24
C ASP A 127 15.30 19.00 -45.99
N ARG A 128 15.35 20.13 -45.28
CA ARG A 128 15.25 21.48 -45.87
C ARG A 128 16.60 22.09 -46.26
N ASN A 129 17.71 21.56 -45.76
CA ASN A 129 19.07 22.00 -46.06
C ASN A 129 19.73 21.07 -47.07
#